data_AF-A0A699JDS5-F1
#
_entry.id   AF-A0A699JDS5-F1
#
_cell.length_a   1.000
_cell.length_b   1.000
_cell.length_c   1.000
_cell.angle_alpha   90.00
_cell.angle_beta   90.00
_cell.angle_gamma   90.00
#
_symmetry.space_group_name_H-M   'P 1'
#
loop_
_entity.id
_entity.type
_entity.pdbx_description
1 polymer ?
#
loop_
_entity_poly.entity_id
_entity_poly.type
_entity_poly.pdbx_seq_one_letter_code
_entity_poly.pdbx_strand_id
1 'polypeptide(L)'
;ISIPETEMPPRKRLCLSTLGFRYEVEYGIKDTWIDPAETVPEIAPMTVRERVDLLIEDRIAHQETIKIVEDEAYAARTAWAHSIGLSQATEIAELRETDCRRQTHMAETLRGLGDLRREMGDMQAELLVLREQPRRAA
;
A
#
# COMPACT_ATOMS: atom_id res chain seq x y z
N ILE A 1 34.41 15.49 38.90
CA ILE A 1 33.99 14.10 38.60
C ILE A 1 32.50 14.15 38.34
N SER A 2 32.16 14.13 37.06
CA SER A 2 30.85 13.90 36.45
C SER A 2 30.47 12.42 36.59
N ILE A 3 29.17 12.06 36.61
CA ILE A 3 28.56 10.73 36.30
C ILE A 3 27.08 10.77 36.77
N PRO A 4 26.08 10.14 36.11
CA PRO A 4 25.95 9.70 34.71
C PRO A 4 24.51 9.83 34.13
N GLU A 5 24.41 9.29 32.91
CA GLU A 5 23.24 8.91 32.12
C GLU A 5 22.15 8.14 32.91
N THR A 6 20.96 8.73 33.03
CA THR A 6 19.72 8.00 33.31
C THR A 6 18.55 8.93 32.99
N GLU A 7 17.49 8.40 32.37
CA GLU A 7 16.28 9.06 31.82
C GLU A 7 16.27 9.33 30.29
N MET A 8 16.44 8.28 29.48
CA MET A 8 16.06 8.27 28.05
C MET A 8 14.59 7.83 27.85
N PRO A 9 13.98 8.16 26.69
CA PRO A 9 13.33 7.10 25.88
C PRO A 9 13.91 6.92 24.45
N PRO A 10 13.62 5.78 23.79
CA PRO A 10 14.61 5.05 23.00
C PRO A 10 14.45 5.08 21.46
N ARG A 11 13.81 6.09 20.87
CA ARG A 11 13.36 6.00 19.46
C ARG A 11 13.76 7.14 18.50
N LYS A 12 14.76 7.97 18.82
CA LYS A 12 15.22 9.02 17.88
C LYS A 12 16.75 9.15 17.78
N ARG A 13 17.49 8.08 18.06
CA ARG A 13 18.96 8.04 17.97
C ARG A 13 19.49 7.19 16.82
N LEU A 14 18.83 7.15 15.66
CA LEU A 14 19.38 6.43 14.51
C LEU A 14 19.07 7.10 13.15
N CYS A 15 20.17 7.43 12.46
CA CYS A 15 20.35 7.70 11.02
C CYS A 15 19.69 8.98 10.46
N LEU A 16 20.40 9.91 9.81
CA LEU A 16 21.45 9.71 8.81
C LEU A 16 22.49 10.86 8.85
N SER A 17 23.70 10.56 9.33
CA SER A 17 24.89 11.17 8.71
C SER A 17 25.22 10.33 7.47
N THR A 18 25.56 11.01 6.37
CA THR A 18 26.02 10.50 5.06
C THR A 18 24.98 10.53 3.93
N LEU A 19 24.76 11.72 3.38
CA LEU A 19 24.87 12.09 1.95
C LEU A 19 24.44 13.57 1.91
N GLY A 20 25.34 14.55 1.84
CA GLY A 20 26.27 14.67 0.73
C GLY A 20 25.59 15.28 -0.51
N PHE A 21 24.66 16.22 -0.36
CA PHE A 21 24.29 17.13 -1.46
C PHE A 21 24.24 18.56 -0.94
N ARG A 22 25.34 19.28 -1.17
CA ARG A 22 25.36 20.74 -1.20
C ARG A 22 24.49 21.15 -2.39
N TYR A 23 23.23 21.50 -2.14
CA TYR A 23 22.55 22.45 -3.00
C TYR A 23 22.60 23.78 -2.24
N GLU A 24 23.66 24.54 -2.49
CA GLU A 24 23.70 25.96 -2.13
C GLU A 24 22.71 26.66 -3.06
N VAL A 25 21.43 26.57 -2.73
CA VAL A 25 20.48 27.60 -3.13
C VAL A 25 20.85 28.79 -2.26
N GLU A 26 21.73 29.66 -2.76
CA GLU A 26 21.93 31.00 -2.23
C GLU A 26 20.65 31.81 -2.51
N TYR A 27 19.56 31.45 -1.84
CA TYR A 27 18.54 32.42 -1.51
C TYR A 27 19.16 33.20 -0.36
N GLY A 28 19.74 34.35 -0.70
CA GLY A 28 20.17 35.36 0.26
C GLY A 28 18.97 35.85 1.06
N ILE A 29 18.46 35.03 1.96
CA ILE A 29 17.67 35.47 3.09
C ILE A 29 18.69 36.22 3.94
N LYS A 30 18.81 37.52 3.66
CA LYS A 30 19.31 38.43 4.67
C LYS A 30 18.36 38.27 5.84
N ASP A 31 18.87 37.89 7.00
CA ASP A 31 18.21 38.06 8.28
C ASP A 31 18.06 39.57 8.55
N THR A 32 17.30 40.26 7.69
CA THR A 32 16.73 41.54 8.05
C THR A 32 15.74 41.20 9.15
N TRP A 33 16.25 41.17 10.37
CA TRP A 33 15.45 41.10 11.58
C TRP A 33 14.51 42.29 11.51
N ILE A 34 13.29 42.03 11.06
CA ILE A 34 12.22 43.00 11.06
C ILE A 34 11.83 43.15 12.53
N ASP A 35 12.12 44.31 13.10
CA ASP A 35 11.65 44.64 14.45
C ASP A 35 10.11 44.60 14.42
N PRO A 36 9.46 43.75 15.24
CA PRO A 36 8.02 43.80 15.39
C PRO A 36 7.57 45.20 15.79
N ALA A 37 8.37 46.00 16.51
CA ALA A 37 8.01 47.38 16.81
C ALA A 37 7.98 48.31 15.58
N GLU A 38 8.70 47.98 14.49
CA GLU A 38 8.65 48.71 13.21
C GLU A 38 7.55 48.20 12.25
N THR A 39 7.01 47.00 12.50
CA THR A 39 6.02 46.34 11.61
C THR A 39 4.72 45.97 12.24
N VAL A 40 4.57 46.16 13.56
CA VAL A 40 3.29 46.29 14.22
C VAL A 40 2.59 47.43 13.48
N PRO A 41 1.52 47.13 12.71
CA PRO A 41 0.72 48.19 12.14
C PRO A 41 0.32 49.11 13.30
N GLU A 42 0.47 50.42 13.13
CA GLU A 42 -0.08 51.37 14.09
C GLU A 42 -1.61 51.19 14.06
N ILE A 43 -2.12 50.27 14.88
CA ILE A 43 -3.54 49.95 14.93
C ILE A 43 -4.17 51.13 15.65
N ALA A 44 -4.75 52.05 14.87
CA ALA A 44 -5.65 53.06 15.40
C ALA A 44 -6.62 52.38 16.38
N PRO A 45 -6.90 52.96 17.56
CA PRO A 45 -7.71 52.31 18.57
C PRO A 45 -9.05 51.86 17.98
N MET A 46 -9.17 50.57 17.72
CA MET A 46 -10.41 49.98 17.21
C MET A 46 -11.40 49.86 18.36
N THR A 47 -12.67 50.09 18.05
CA THR A 47 -13.74 49.97 19.03
C THR A 47 -13.90 48.51 19.45
N VAL A 48 -14.38 48.28 20.68
CA VAL A 48 -14.63 46.92 21.21
C VAL A 48 -15.59 46.14 20.30
N ARG A 49 -16.52 46.83 19.65
CA ARG A 49 -17.47 46.23 18.69
C ARG A 49 -16.75 45.63 17.48
N GLU A 50 -15.84 46.38 16.86
CA GLU A 50 -15.08 45.90 15.70
C GLU A 50 -14.20 44.69 16.05
N ARG A 51 -13.72 44.60 17.31
CA ARG A 51 -12.97 43.44 17.80
C ARG A 51 -13.84 42.20 17.90
N VAL A 52 -15.06 42.35 18.40
CA VAL A 52 -16.02 41.26 18.51
C VAL A 52 -16.43 40.76 17.12
N ASP A 53 -16.66 41.67 16.19
CA ASP A 53 -17.01 41.33 14.81
C ASP A 53 -15.88 40.52 14.15
N LEU A 54 -14.63 40.98 14.23
CA LEU A 54 -13.47 40.23 13.73
C LEU A 54 -13.29 38.85 14.37
N LEU A 55 -13.54 38.72 15.68
CA LEU A 55 -13.47 37.43 16.38
C LEU A 55 -14.57 36.46 15.95
N ILE A 56 -15.75 36.97 15.59
CA ILE A 56 -16.84 36.15 15.07
C ILE A 56 -16.46 35.60 13.70
N GLU A 57 -15.94 36.45 12.81
CA GLU A 57 -15.48 36.04 11.47
C GLU A 57 -14.34 35.01 11.56
N ASP A 58 -13.33 35.25 12.41
CA ASP A 58 -12.22 34.33 12.64
C ASP A 58 -12.70 32.96 13.14
N ARG A 59 -13.66 32.95 14.09
CA ARG A 59 -14.24 31.71 14.60
C ARG A 59 -14.98 30.94 13.51
N ILE A 60 -15.68 31.62 12.61
CA ILE A 60 -16.36 30.99 11.47
C ILE A 60 -15.33 30.38 10.52
N ALA A 61 -14.33 31.14 10.10
CA ALA A 61 -13.28 30.66 9.21
C ALA A 61 -12.50 29.47 9.79
N HIS A 62 -12.18 29.51 11.09
CA HIS A 62 -11.56 28.40 11.79
C HIS A 62 -12.44 27.16 11.79
N GLN A 63 -13.74 27.33 12.03
CA GLN A 63 -14.69 26.22 12.04
C GLN A 63 -14.90 25.62 10.65
N GLU A 64 -14.87 26.42 9.58
CA GLU A 64 -14.88 25.94 8.20
C GLU A 64 -13.62 25.13 7.89
N THR A 65 -12.45 25.60 8.33
CA THR A 65 -11.18 24.89 8.17
C THR A 65 -11.21 23.53 8.85
N ILE A 66 -11.74 23.46 10.09
CA ILE A 66 -11.91 22.17 10.80
C ILE A 66 -12.77 21.22 9.96
N LYS A 67 -13.92 21.68 9.46
CA LYS A 67 -14.81 20.85 8.66
C LYS A 67 -14.13 20.29 7.41
N ILE A 68 -13.40 21.13 6.66
CA ILE A 68 -12.67 20.69 5.46
C ILE A 68 -11.68 19.58 5.80
N VAL A 69 -10.89 19.77 6.86
CA VAL A 69 -9.91 18.78 7.31
C VAL A 69 -10.59 17.48 7.75
N GLU A 70 -11.72 17.56 8.46
CA GLU A 70 -12.49 16.39 8.88
C GLU A 70 -13.07 15.61 7.69
N ASP A 71 -13.64 16.32 6.71
CA ASP A 71 -14.21 15.73 5.49
C ASP A 71 -13.12 15.06 4.64
N GLU A 72 -11.97 15.71 4.46
CA GLU A 72 -10.83 15.14 3.75
C GLU A 72 -10.28 13.91 4.47
N ALA A 73 -10.13 13.98 5.81
CA ALA A 73 -9.68 12.84 6.60
C ALA A 73 -10.67 11.66 6.52
N TYR A 74 -11.97 11.92 6.49
CA TYR A 74 -12.98 10.89 6.29
C TYR A 74 -12.90 10.25 4.90
N ALA A 75 -12.78 11.07 3.85
CA ALA A 75 -12.61 10.60 2.48
C ALA A 75 -11.34 9.74 2.34
N ALA A 76 -10.21 10.19 2.91
CA ALA A 76 -8.95 9.46 2.92
C ALA A 76 -9.06 8.10 3.64
N ARG A 77 -9.71 8.05 4.81
CA ARG A 77 -9.94 6.79 5.53
C ARG A 77 -10.79 5.81 4.71
N THR A 78 -11.82 6.31 4.04
CA THR A 78 -12.69 5.49 3.19
C THR A 78 -11.93 4.95 1.97
N ALA A 79 -11.17 5.82 1.30
CA ALA A 79 -10.34 5.42 0.16
C ALA A 79 -9.28 4.39 0.54
N TRP A 80 -8.63 4.56 1.70
CA TRP A 80 -7.66 3.59 2.21
C TRP A 80 -8.32 2.23 2.48
N ALA A 81 -9.48 2.19 3.14
CA ALA A 81 -10.21 0.95 3.39
C ALA A 81 -10.57 0.22 2.08
N HIS A 82 -11.02 0.95 1.06
CA HIS A 82 -11.29 0.38 -0.27
C HIS A 82 -10.02 -0.15 -0.95
N SER A 83 -8.90 0.57 -0.85
CA SER A 83 -7.61 0.14 -1.41
C SER A 83 -7.11 -1.16 -0.77
N ILE A 84 -7.26 -1.29 0.55
CA ILE A 84 -6.92 -2.53 1.26
C ILE A 84 -7.83 -3.68 0.81
N GLY A 85 -9.15 -3.44 0.73
CA GLY A 85 -10.08 -4.46 0.25
C GLY A 85 -9.78 -4.94 -1.18
N LEU A 86 -9.45 -4.01 -2.08
CA LEU A 86 -9.07 -4.32 -3.46
C LEU A 86 -7.73 -5.09 -3.54
N SER A 87 -6.74 -4.71 -2.73
CA SER A 87 -5.46 -5.44 -2.67
C SER A 87 -5.68 -6.89 -2.21
N GLN A 88 -6.45 -7.09 -1.13
CA GLN A 88 -6.78 -8.42 -0.63
C GLN A 88 -7.55 -9.25 -1.66
N ALA A 89 -8.52 -8.65 -2.36
CA ALA A 89 -9.28 -9.33 -3.40
C ALA A 89 -8.38 -9.78 -4.57
N THR A 90 -7.43 -8.94 -4.99
CA THR A 90 -6.46 -9.27 -6.03
C THR A 90 -5.55 -10.42 -5.59
N GLU A 91 -5.01 -10.37 -4.38
CA GLU A 91 -4.14 -11.43 -3.83
C GLU A 91 -4.87 -12.78 -3.75
N ILE A 92 -6.14 -12.78 -3.32
CA ILE A 92 -6.98 -13.99 -3.30
C ILE A 92 -7.22 -14.52 -4.72
N ALA A 93 -7.47 -13.63 -5.69
CA ALA A 93 -7.71 -14.03 -7.07
C ALA A 93 -6.45 -14.68 -7.69
N GLU A 94 -5.28 -14.11 -7.46
CA GLU A 94 -3.99 -14.67 -7.91
C GLU A 94 -3.75 -16.05 -7.28
N LEU A 95 -3.95 -16.18 -5.97
CA LEU A 95 -3.87 -17.47 -5.27
C LEU A 95 -4.79 -18.52 -5.89
N ARG A 96 -6.04 -18.16 -6.18
CA ARG A 96 -7.01 -19.06 -6.84
C ARG A 96 -6.57 -19.45 -8.24
N GLU A 97 -6.00 -18.52 -8.99
CA GLU A 97 -5.47 -18.81 -10.33
C GLU A 97 -4.32 -19.82 -10.25
N THR A 98 -3.39 -19.65 -9.31
CA THR A 98 -2.28 -20.59 -9.13
C THR A 98 -2.75 -21.99 -8.76
N ASP A 99 -3.74 -22.11 -7.86
CA ASP A 99 -4.30 -23.42 -7.51
C ASP A 99 -5.05 -24.04 -8.70
N CYS A 100 -5.82 -23.26 -9.47
CA CYS A 100 -6.49 -23.74 -10.68
C CYS A 100 -5.49 -24.26 -11.73
N ARG A 101 -4.37 -23.54 -11.95
CA ARG A 101 -3.30 -24.00 -12.84
C ARG A 101 -2.69 -25.31 -12.34
N ARG A 102 -2.41 -25.40 -11.04
CA ARG A 102 -1.88 -26.63 -10.41
C ARG A 102 -2.86 -27.80 -10.54
N GLN A 103 -4.15 -27.56 -10.31
CA GLN A 103 -5.20 -28.56 -10.47
C GLN A 103 -5.31 -29.04 -11.91
N THR A 104 -5.27 -28.14 -12.88
CA THR A 104 -5.28 -28.46 -14.32
C THR A 104 -4.10 -29.36 -14.68
N HIS A 105 -2.88 -28.98 -14.29
CA HIS A 105 -1.69 -29.78 -14.55
C HIS A 105 -1.79 -31.21 -13.96
N MET A 106 -2.32 -31.34 -12.74
CA MET A 106 -2.56 -32.66 -12.14
C MET A 106 -3.61 -33.46 -12.92
N ALA A 107 -4.70 -32.83 -13.33
CA ALA A 107 -5.76 -33.49 -14.10
C ALA A 107 -5.27 -33.97 -15.48
N GLU A 108 -4.44 -33.17 -16.15
CA GLU A 108 -3.79 -33.54 -17.41
C GLU A 108 -2.83 -34.72 -17.23
N THR A 109 -2.02 -34.70 -16.17
CA THR A 109 -1.11 -35.81 -15.85
C THR A 109 -1.88 -37.11 -15.62
N LEU A 110 -2.98 -37.06 -14.85
CA LEU A 110 -3.83 -38.22 -14.59
C LEU A 110 -4.55 -38.70 -15.86
N ARG A 111 -5.02 -37.79 -16.70
CA ARG A 111 -5.63 -38.12 -17.98
C ARG A 111 -4.63 -38.86 -18.89
N GLY A 112 -3.43 -38.32 -19.05
CA GLY A 112 -2.38 -38.94 -19.85
C GLY A 112 -2.00 -40.34 -19.35
N LEU A 113 -1.92 -40.53 -18.03
CA LEU A 113 -1.70 -41.86 -17.45
C LEU A 113 -2.86 -42.82 -17.75
N GLY A 114 -4.10 -42.33 -17.74
CA GLY A 114 -5.29 -43.10 -18.10
C GLY A 114 -5.29 -43.51 -19.56
N ASP A 115 -4.94 -42.60 -20.46
CA ASP A 115 -4.86 -42.84 -21.91
C ASP A 115 -3.80 -43.90 -22.22
N LEU A 116 -2.60 -43.78 -21.65
CA LEU A 116 -1.52 -44.77 -21.79
C LEU A 116 -1.93 -46.16 -21.29
N ARG A 117 -2.61 -46.23 -20.13
CA ARG A 117 -3.09 -47.52 -19.60
C ARG A 117 -4.12 -48.17 -20.54
N ARG A 118 -4.96 -47.37 -21.19
CA ARG A 118 -5.97 -47.85 -22.14
C ARG A 118 -5.32 -48.36 -23.42
N GLU A 119 -4.41 -47.58 -23.99
CA GLU A 119 -3.65 -47.94 -25.19
C GLU A 119 -2.86 -49.25 -24.98
N MET A 120 -2.20 -49.39 -23.84
CA MET A 120 -1.50 -50.62 -23.49
C MET A 120 -2.45 -51.83 -23.35
N GLY A 121 -3.66 -51.62 -22.84
CA GLY A 121 -4.69 -52.66 -22.78
C GLY A 121 -5.18 -53.08 -24.17
N ASP A 122 -5.38 -52.12 -25.06
CA ASP A 122 -5.82 -52.36 -26.44
C ASP A 122 -4.74 -53.12 -27.22
N MET A 123 -3.47 -52.69 -27.13
CA MET A 123 -2.33 -53.41 -27.73
C MET A 123 -2.21 -54.84 -27.19
N GLN A 124 -2.41 -55.05 -25.88
CA GLN A 124 -2.36 -56.39 -25.29
C GLN A 124 -3.49 -57.28 -25.82
N ALA A 125 -4.69 -56.73 -26.05
CA ALA A 125 -5.80 -57.46 -26.65
C ALA A 125 -5.52 -57.85 -28.11
N GLU A 126 -4.94 -56.95 -28.90
CA GLU A 126 -4.52 -57.25 -30.28
C GLU A 126 -3.46 -58.36 -30.34
N LEU A 127 -2.46 -58.32 -29.46
CA LEU A 127 -1.43 -59.37 -29.37
C LEU A 127 -2.03 -60.74 -29.04
N LEU A 128 -3.05 -60.80 -28.18
CA LEU A 128 -3.76 -62.04 -27.87
C LEU A 128 -4.54 -62.58 -29.08
N VAL A 129 -5.20 -61.70 -29.84
CA VAL A 129 -5.92 -62.08 -31.07
C VAL A 129 -4.96 -62.65 -32.10
N LEU A 130 -3.82 -62.00 -32.34
CA LEU A 130 -2.78 -62.49 -33.27
C LEU A 130 -2.22 -63.85 -32.86
N ARG A 131 -2.07 -64.11 -31.55
CA ARG A 131 -1.59 -65.39 -31.01
C ARG A 131 -2.62 -66.53 -31.15
N GLU A 132 -3.92 -66.22 -31.17
CA GLU A 132 -4.98 -67.22 -31.34
C GLU A 132 -5.21 -67.61 -32.81
N GLN A 133 -4.89 -66.74 -33.77
CA GLN A 133 -5.14 -67.01 -35.20
C GLN A 133 -4.50 -68.29 -35.77
N PRO A 134 -3.26 -68.71 -35.41
CA PRO A 134 -2.67 -69.94 -35.96
C PRO A 134 -3.15 -71.21 -35.25
N ARG A 135 -3.78 -71.10 -34.08
CA ARG A 135 -4.14 -72.26 -33.24
C ARG A 135 -5.51 -72.85 -33.53
N ARG A 136 -6.32 -72.18 -34.36
CA ARG A 136 -7.66 -72.65 -34.78
C ARG A 136 -7.70 -73.21 -36.21
N ALA A 137 -6.56 -73.29 -36.90
CA ALA A 137 -6.47 -73.76 -38.28
C ALA A 137 -5.75 -75.12 -38.43
N ALA A 138 -5.73 -75.95 -37.37
CA ALA A 138 -5.23 -77.32 -37.41
C ALA A 138 -6.35 -78.30 -37.03
#